data_AF-A0A7Y3AII3-F1
#
_entry.id   AF-A0A7Y3AII3-F1
#
_cell.length_a   1.000
_cell.length_b   1.000
_cell.length_c   1.000
_cell.angle_alpha   90.00
_cell.angle_beta   90.00
_cell.angle_gamma   90.00
#
_symmetry.space_group_name_H-M   'P 1'
#
loop_
_entity.id
_entity.type
_entity.pdbx_description
1 polymer ?
#
loop_
_entity_poly.entity_id
_entity_poly.type
_entity_poly.pdbx_seq_one_letter_code
_entity_poly.pdbx_strand_id
1 'polypeptide(L)'
;VPFGMVAKDAIETYLERSRPLILKGRRSNYLFITGQAKPMTRVRFWQIIAETASASGISKTISPHMLRHSFATHLLANGADLRAVQLMLGHADIATTQIYTQIDQDRLKSIHRSFHPRG
;
A
#
# COMPACT_ATOMS: atom_id res chain seq x y z
N VAL A 1 2.07 13.49 0.20
CA VAL A 1 1.30 12.33 -0.32
C VAL A 1 0.05 12.18 0.54
N PRO A 2 -1.16 12.39 -0.01
CA PRO A 2 -2.39 12.09 0.71
C PRO A 2 -2.53 10.57 0.92
N PHE A 3 -3.02 10.14 2.08
CA PHE A 3 -3.28 8.74 2.41
C PHE A 3 -4.70 8.58 2.96
N GLY A 4 -5.30 7.41 2.79
CA GLY A 4 -6.71 7.17 3.14
C GLY A 4 -6.97 7.12 4.65
N MET A 5 -8.26 7.23 5.03
CA MET A 5 -8.71 7.20 6.43
C MET A 5 -8.24 5.94 7.18
N VAL A 6 -8.32 4.78 6.54
CA VAL A 6 -7.85 3.51 7.14
C VAL A 6 -6.37 3.57 7.54
N ALA A 7 -5.53 4.19 6.72
CA ALA A 7 -4.11 4.36 7.03
C ALA A 7 -3.90 5.38 8.15
N LYS A 8 -4.72 6.44 8.19
CA LYS A 8 -4.72 7.42 9.28
C LYS A 8 -5.04 6.75 10.62
N ASP A 9 -6.16 6.04 10.69
CA ASP A 9 -6.62 5.38 11.92
C ASP A 9 -5.61 4.34 12.41
N ALA A 10 -4.98 3.60 11.50
CA ALA A 10 -3.92 2.64 11.82
C ALA A 10 -2.67 3.32 12.38
N ILE A 11 -2.27 4.47 11.82
CA ILE A 11 -1.12 5.26 12.31
C ILE A 11 -1.42 5.84 13.69
N GLU A 12 -2.61 6.42 13.90
CA GLU A 12 -3.03 6.95 15.20
C GLU A 12 -3.04 5.85 16.26
N THR A 13 -3.65 4.70 15.95
CA THR A 13 -3.64 3.52 16.82
C THR A 13 -2.21 3.07 17.15
N TYR A 14 -1.31 3.05 16.17
CA TYR A 14 0.08 2.71 16.39
C TYR A 14 0.78 3.72 17.32
N LEU A 15 0.59 5.02 17.09
CA LEU A 15 1.21 6.09 17.88
C LEU A 15 0.75 6.07 19.33
N GLU A 16 -0.53 5.81 19.57
CA GLU A 16 -1.14 5.86 20.91
C GLU A 16 -0.97 4.57 21.70
N ARG A 17 -1.08 3.40 21.04
CA ARG A 17 -1.15 2.11 21.75
C ARG A 17 0.15 1.32 21.64
N SER A 18 0.64 1.11 20.42
CA SER A 18 1.75 0.16 20.18
C SER A 18 3.12 0.80 20.39
N ARG A 19 3.32 2.03 19.90
CA ARG A 19 4.62 2.72 19.91
C ARG A 19 5.15 2.98 21.33
N PRO A 20 4.34 3.39 22.32
CA PRO A 20 4.82 3.57 23.69
C PRO A 20 5.35 2.26 24.31
N LEU A 21 4.68 1.14 24.04
CA LEU A 21 5.08 -0.19 24.51
C LEU A 21 6.42 -0.63 23.90
N ILE A 22 6.67 -0.29 22.63
CA ILE A 22 7.95 -0.58 21.96
C ILE A 22 9.08 0.32 22.50
N LEU A 23 8.78 1.59 22.75
CA LEU A 23 9.77 2.55 23.26
C LEU A 23 10.22 2.22 24.69
N LYS A 24 9.32 1.73 25.55
CA LYS A 24 9.63 1.45 26.97
C LYS A 24 10.28 2.66 27.66
N GLY A 25 9.70 3.85 27.47
CA GLY A 25 10.20 5.11 28.04
C GLY A 25 11.36 5.78 27.29
N ARG A 26 11.97 5.12 26.29
CA ARG A 26 12.97 5.77 25.42
C ARG A 26 12.33 6.77 24.47
N ARG A 27 13.12 7.72 23.96
CA ARG A 27 12.69 8.70 22.96
C ARG A 27 13.22 8.34 21.58
N SER A 28 12.44 8.65 20.55
CA SER A 28 12.83 8.48 19.14
C SER A 28 12.04 9.45 18.27
N ASN A 29 12.73 10.06 17.30
CA ASN A 29 12.12 10.99 16.34
C ASN A 29 11.59 10.28 15.09
N TYR A 30 11.85 8.98 14.95
CA TYR A 30 11.37 8.20 13.82
C TYR A 30 9.93 7.76 14.05
N LEU A 31 9.10 7.82 12.99
CA LEU A 31 7.71 7.36 13.05
C LEU A 31 7.67 5.88 13.41
N PHE A 32 8.25 5.04 12.54
CA PHE A 32 8.33 3.60 12.74
C PHE A 32 9.67 3.18 13.35
N ILE A 33 9.58 2.48 14.48
CA ILE A 33 10.73 2.12 15.32
C ILE A 33 10.82 0.62 15.57
N THR A 34 12.02 0.17 15.92
CA THR A 34 12.27 -1.16 16.47
C THR A 34 12.22 -1.15 18.00
N GLY A 35 12.25 -2.34 18.62
CA GLY A 35 12.40 -2.47 20.08
C GLY A 35 13.69 -1.87 20.64
N GLN A 36 14.63 -1.43 19.80
CA GLN A 36 15.82 -0.69 20.20
C GLN A 36 15.62 0.84 20.17
N ALA A 37 14.40 1.33 19.92
CA ALA A 37 14.07 2.75 19.68
C ALA A 37 14.79 3.37 18.46
N LYS A 38 15.36 2.51 17.60
CA LYS A 38 16.03 2.86 16.34
C LYS A 38 15.02 2.83 15.17
N PRO A 39 15.31 3.49 14.04
CA PRO A 39 14.46 3.42 12.87
C PRO A 39 14.30 1.97 12.40
N MET A 40 13.10 1.64 11.93
CA MET A 40 12.85 0.34 11.32
C MET A 40 13.62 0.20 10.00
N THR A 41 14.38 -0.89 9.87
CA THR A 41 15.12 -1.20 8.65
C THR A 41 14.21 -1.88 7.63
N ARG A 42 14.56 -1.76 6.34
CA ARG A 42 13.86 -2.47 5.26
C ARG A 42 13.82 -3.98 5.49
N VAL A 43 14.92 -4.55 5.96
CA VAL A 43 15.02 -6.00 6.25
C VAL A 43 14.03 -6.40 7.34
N ARG A 44 13.99 -5.67 8.46
CA ARG A 44 13.06 -6.00 9.55
C ARG A 44 11.60 -5.82 9.13
N PHE A 45 11.30 -4.77 8.36
CA PHE A 45 9.96 -4.55 7.82
C PHE A 45 9.48 -5.74 6.98
N TRP A 46 10.33 -6.29 6.12
CA TRP A 46 9.99 -7.48 5.33
C TRP A 46 9.85 -8.75 6.14
N GLN A 47 10.65 -8.93 7.19
CA GLN A 47 10.46 -10.04 8.11
C GLN A 47 9.07 -9.97 8.77
N ILE A 48 8.65 -8.79 9.23
CA ILE A 48 7.31 -8.59 9.82
C ILE A 48 6.21 -8.93 8.82
N ILE A 49 6.34 -8.51 7.56
CA ILE A 49 5.36 -8.84 6.52
C ILE A 49 5.31 -10.36 6.27
N ALA A 50 6.47 -11.02 6.18
CA ALA A 50 6.53 -12.47 5.96
C ALA A 50 5.94 -13.25 7.14
N GLU A 51 6.26 -12.85 8.38
CA GLU A 51 5.68 -13.39 9.61
C GLU A 51 4.14 -13.26 9.60
N THR A 52 3.63 -12.08 9.24
CA THR A 52 2.19 -11.79 9.18
C THR A 52 1.48 -12.59 8.08
N ALA A 53 2.13 -12.72 6.92
CA ALA A 53 1.61 -13.49 5.79
C ALA A 53 1.49 -14.97 6.14
N SER A 54 2.53 -15.54 6.76
CA SER A 54 2.53 -16.92 7.26
C SER A 54 1.42 -17.14 8.28
N ALA A 55 1.28 -16.24 9.26
CA ALA A 55 0.21 -16.29 10.26
C ALA A 55 -1.21 -16.18 9.65
N SER A 56 -1.32 -15.58 8.45
CA SER A 56 -2.58 -15.46 7.70
C SER A 56 -2.81 -16.61 6.72
N GLY A 57 -1.97 -17.66 6.73
CA GLY A 57 -2.08 -18.81 5.83
C GLY A 57 -1.62 -18.55 4.38
N ILE A 58 -0.91 -17.45 4.13
CA ILE A 58 -0.37 -17.13 2.81
C ILE A 58 0.94 -17.91 2.62
N SER A 59 0.91 -18.97 1.82
CA SER A 59 2.06 -19.82 1.52
C SER A 59 2.96 -19.28 0.40
N LYS A 60 2.53 -18.24 -0.32
CA LYS A 60 3.29 -17.62 -1.40
C LYS A 60 4.37 -16.69 -0.84
N THR A 61 5.56 -16.73 -1.42
CA THR A 61 6.63 -15.79 -1.11
C THR A 61 6.20 -14.38 -1.47
N ILE A 62 6.12 -13.46 -0.51
CA ILE A 62 5.75 -12.05 -0.76
C ILE A 62 7.00 -11.21 -1.03
N SER A 63 6.95 -10.35 -2.04
CA SER A 63 8.01 -9.40 -2.39
C SER A 63 7.49 -7.95 -2.39
N PRO A 64 8.39 -6.94 -2.30
CA PRO A 64 8.04 -5.53 -2.41
C PRO A 64 7.18 -5.18 -3.61
N HIS A 65 7.61 -5.63 -4.80
CA HIS A 65 6.93 -5.30 -6.04
C HIS A 65 5.55 -5.96 -6.11
N MET A 66 5.40 -7.20 -5.62
CA MET A 66 4.11 -7.87 -5.61
C MET A 66 3.11 -7.23 -4.64
N LEU A 67 3.57 -6.81 -3.45
CA LEU A 67 2.71 -6.13 -2.50
C LEU A 67 2.23 -4.79 -3.06
N ARG A 68 3.14 -4.02 -3.67
CA ARG A 68 2.82 -2.75 -4.32
C ARG A 68 1.85 -2.94 -5.49
N HIS A 69 2.10 -3.94 -6.33
CA HIS A 69 1.25 -4.25 -7.47
C HIS A 69 -0.15 -4.66 -7.02
N SER A 70 -0.26 -5.55 -6.02
CA SER A 70 -1.54 -5.98 -5.46
C SER A 70 -2.32 -4.82 -4.86
N PHE A 71 -1.64 -3.87 -4.19
CA PHE A 71 -2.27 -2.65 -3.70
C PHE A 71 -2.81 -1.78 -4.85
N ALA A 72 -2.01 -1.58 -5.90
CA ALA A 72 -2.41 -0.77 -7.05
C ALA A 72 -3.60 -1.37 -7.80
N THR A 73 -3.54 -2.67 -8.09
CA THR A 73 -4.62 -3.37 -8.79
C THR A 73 -5.87 -3.45 -7.94
N HIS A 74 -5.75 -3.65 -6.62
CA HIS A 74 -6.89 -3.64 -5.71
C HIS A 74 -7.59 -2.27 -5.66
N LEU A 75 -6.83 -1.17 -5.62
CA LEU A 75 -7.43 0.16 -5.66
C LEU A 75 -8.15 0.43 -7.00
N LEU A 76 -7.53 0.08 -8.12
CA LEU A 76 -8.13 0.27 -9.46
C LEU A 76 -9.38 -0.58 -9.67
N ALA A 77 -9.35 -1.84 -9.23
CA ALA A 77 -10.51 -2.73 -9.31
C ALA A 77 -11.72 -2.20 -8.50
N ASN A 78 -11.46 -1.46 -7.43
CA ASN A 78 -12.49 -0.82 -6.61
C ASN A 78 -12.82 0.62 -7.07
N GLY A 79 -12.45 0.99 -8.30
CA GLY A 79 -12.88 2.24 -8.93
C GLY A 79 -12.04 3.48 -8.59
N ALA A 80 -10.91 3.32 -7.89
CA ALA A 80 -10.00 4.43 -7.62
C ALA A 80 -9.53 5.08 -8.94
N ASP A 81 -9.36 6.40 -8.91
CA ASP A 81 -8.79 7.14 -10.04
C ASP A 81 -7.32 6.74 -10.24
N LEU A 82 -6.95 6.41 -11.47
CA LEU A 82 -5.59 6.01 -11.83
C LEU A 82 -4.58 7.10 -11.48
N ARG A 83 -4.93 8.38 -11.66
CA ARG A 83 -4.05 9.49 -11.27
C ARG A 83 -3.85 9.55 -9.75
N ALA A 84 -4.88 9.26 -8.97
CA ALA A 84 -4.78 9.19 -7.51
C ALA A 84 -3.87 8.03 -7.08
N VAL A 85 -3.99 6.85 -7.72
CA VAL A 85 -3.12 5.69 -7.45
C VAL A 85 -1.67 6.00 -7.82
N GLN A 86 -1.42 6.65 -8.96
CA GLN A 86 -0.07 7.07 -9.38
C GLN A 86 0.56 8.08 -8.41
N LEU A 87 -0.19 9.05 -7.91
CA LEU A 87 0.29 10.00 -6.90
C LEU A 87 0.61 9.32 -5.56
N MET A 88 -0.19 8.32 -5.16
CA MET A 88 0.01 7.57 -3.91
C MET A 88 1.20 6.61 -3.96
N LEU A 89 1.45 6.02 -5.13
CA LEU A 89 2.61 5.17 -5.36
C LEU A 89 3.86 6.00 -5.70
N GLY A 90 3.74 7.24 -6.15
CA GLY A 90 4.86 8.06 -6.61
C GLY A 90 5.50 7.53 -7.90
N HIS A 91 6.28 8.37 -8.57
CA HIS A 91 6.93 8.09 -9.87
C HIS A 91 7.98 6.96 -9.84
N ALA A 92 8.30 6.41 -8.66
CA ALA A 92 9.49 5.58 -8.43
C ALA A 92 9.39 4.14 -8.94
N ASP A 93 8.31 3.75 -9.62
CA ASP A 93 8.22 2.44 -10.27
C ASP A 93 7.36 2.54 -11.54
N ILE A 94 7.88 3.27 -12.55
CA ILE A 94 7.43 3.27 -13.95
C ILE A 94 7.63 1.87 -14.61
N ALA A 95 7.83 0.80 -13.83
CA ALA A 95 7.95 -0.57 -14.32
C ALA A 95 6.61 -1.26 -14.64
N THR A 96 5.47 -0.58 -14.55
CA THR A 96 4.14 -1.15 -14.87
C THR A 96 3.23 -0.25 -15.69
N THR A 97 3.78 0.71 -16.44
CA THR A 97 3.02 1.61 -17.33
C THR A 97 2.11 0.85 -18.30
N GLN A 98 2.50 -0.36 -18.74
CA GLN A 98 1.73 -1.19 -19.66
C GLN A 98 0.44 -1.77 -19.05
N ILE A 99 0.46 -2.19 -17.79
CA ILE A 99 -0.73 -2.75 -17.13
C ILE A 99 -1.78 -1.64 -16.91
N TYR A 100 -1.33 -0.44 -16.54
CA TYR A 100 -2.22 0.69 -16.32
C TYR A 100 -2.91 1.18 -17.59
N THR A 101 -2.19 1.23 -18.73
CA THR A 101 -2.78 1.60 -20.03
C THR A 101 -3.88 0.64 -20.46
N GLN A 102 -3.70 -0.67 -20.22
CA GLN A 102 -4.68 -1.67 -20.62
C GLN A 102 -5.97 -1.58 -19.79
N ILE A 103 -5.84 -1.32 -18.48
CA ILE A 103 -6.98 -1.10 -17.58
C ILE A 103 -7.72 0.21 -17.92
N ASP A 104 -7.00 1.28 -18.30
CA ASP A 104 -7.61 2.52 -18.78
C ASP A 104 -8.41 2.29 -20.07
N GLN A 105 -7.91 1.49 -21.01
CA GLN A 105 -8.65 1.14 -22.23
C GLN A 105 -9.94 0.35 -21.92
N ASP A 106 -9.89 -0.60 -21.00
CA ASP A 106 -11.07 -1.39 -20.62
C ASP A 106 -12.10 -0.54 -19.86
N ARG A 107 -11.64 0.41 -19.03
CA ARG A 107 -12.52 1.37 -18.33
C ARG A 107 -13.10 2.41 -19.28
N LEU A 108 -12.33 2.92 -20.24
CA LEU A 108 -12.83 3.81 -21.30
C LEU A 108 -13.91 3.12 -22.14
N LYS A 109 -13.70 1.84 -22.49
CA LYS A 109 -14.70 1.03 -23.19
C LYS A 109 -15.96 0.83 -22.35
N SER A 110 -15.84 0.57 -21.04
CA SER A 110 -17.00 0.36 -20.17
C SER A 110 -17.80 1.65 -19.93
N ILE A 111 -17.13 2.79 -19.74
CA ILE A 111 -17.75 4.11 -19.62
C ILE A 111 -18.41 4.50 -20.95
N HIS A 112 -17.71 4.35 -22.08
CA HIS A 112 -18.28 4.61 -23.40
C HIS A 112 -19.54 3.77 -23.65
N ARG A 113 -19.50 2.47 -23.32
CA ARG A 113 -20.66 1.57 -23.48
C ARG A 113 -21.82 1.90 -22.54
N SER A 114 -21.54 2.45 -21.36
CA SER A 114 -22.56 2.84 -20.37
C SER A 114 -23.25 4.15 -20.72
N PHE A 115 -22.53 5.11 -21.31
CA PHE A 115 -23.09 6.42 -21.66
C PHE A 115 -23.52 6.54 -23.12
N HIS A 116 -23.04 5.68 -24.03
CA HIS A 116 -23.39 5.66 -25.45
C HIS A 116 -23.82 4.25 -25.90
N PRO A 117 -25.04 3.80 -25.56
CA PRO A 117 -25.52 2.44 -25.85
C PRO A 117 -25.90 2.16 -27.32
N ARG A 118 -25.52 3.03 -28.27
CA ARG A 118 -25.85 2.88 -29.71
C ARG A 118 -24.65 3.12 -30.64
N GLY A 119 -23.53 2.48 -30.31
CA GLY A 119 -22.39 2.24 -31.22
C GLY A 119 -21.97 0.79 -31.13
#